data_AF-A0A093VR28-F1
#
_entry.id   AF-A0A093VR28-F1
#
_cell.length_a   1.000
_cell.length_b   1.000
_cell.length_c   1.000
_cell.angle_alpha   90.00
_cell.angle_beta   90.00
_cell.angle_gamma   90.00
#
_symmetry.space_group_name_H-M   'P 1'
#
loop_
_entity.id
_entity.type
_entity.pdbx_description
1 polymer ?
#
loop_
_entity_poly.entity_id
_entity_poly.type
_entity_poly.pdbx_seq_one_letter_code
_entity_poly.pdbx_strand_id
1 'polypeptide(L)'
;MLITTKDVRNPISAARVILNAQDKQLSLQRVPPNFLVSKGATEFAYLHGLPIVENDFLVSPTAKARWLRWQQEVEAAGQEQEARNTVQTTGEIVHMETATSTASFSTTVNPAMLMTPPSDLHGITTLKEQDTNVVLPEPTLVPADGAHHINERVAIRPKQTDDATSGGEQSNDNVDTITDTIGAIAVDSYGRIAAGSSSGGIGMKHSGRVGPAALVGIGTAVIPEDPQDPEQTSVATVTSGTGEHIATTLAASTCASRIYYSDRKDESGMTENVTEEEAIKSMVDVDFMGEYCCLLRARADAELFS
;
A
#
# COMPACT_ATOMS: atom_id res chain seq x y z
N MET A 1 -0.30 -10.88 2.67
CA MET A 1 -1.63 -11.28 3.22
C MET A 1 -2.27 -10.12 3.92
N LEU A 2 -3.59 -9.94 3.76
CA LEU A 2 -4.16 -8.60 3.71
C LEU A 2 -5.49 -8.48 4.46
N ILE A 3 -5.63 -7.41 5.25
CA ILE A 3 -6.85 -7.11 5.99
C ILE A 3 -7.11 -5.60 6.09
N THR A 4 -8.37 -5.17 6.00
CA THR A 4 -8.79 -3.81 6.38
C THR A 4 -10.00 -3.90 7.32
N THR A 5 -9.85 -3.47 8.58
CA THR A 5 -10.90 -3.48 9.61
C THR A 5 -10.72 -2.28 10.55
N LYS A 6 -11.79 -1.87 11.23
CA LYS A 6 -11.81 -0.79 12.24
C LYS A 6 -11.95 -1.31 13.68
N ASP A 7 -12.05 -2.63 13.87
CA ASP A 7 -12.44 -3.26 15.14
C ASP A 7 -11.38 -4.21 15.72
N VAL A 8 -10.19 -4.28 15.09
CA VAL A 8 -9.10 -5.17 15.51
C VAL A 8 -7.87 -4.32 15.84
N ARG A 9 -7.43 -4.37 17.11
CA ARG A 9 -6.33 -3.55 17.62
C ARG A 9 -4.99 -3.77 16.90
N ASN A 10 -4.74 -5.00 16.44
CA ASN A 10 -3.49 -5.40 15.78
C ASN A 10 -3.78 -5.95 14.37
N PRO A 11 -3.96 -5.11 13.34
CA PRO A 11 -4.29 -5.58 11.98
C PRO A 11 -3.29 -6.59 11.42
N ILE A 12 -1.99 -6.42 11.69
CA ILE A 12 -0.95 -7.35 11.24
C ILE A 12 -1.11 -8.77 11.84
N SER A 13 -1.61 -8.88 13.08
CA SER A 13 -1.92 -10.18 13.69
C SER A 13 -3.08 -10.87 12.98
N ALA A 14 -4.10 -10.10 12.55
CA ALA A 14 -5.20 -10.63 11.76
C ALA A 14 -4.76 -11.00 10.33
N ALA A 15 -3.90 -10.22 9.69
CA ALA A 15 -3.28 -10.59 8.41
C ALA A 15 -2.48 -11.91 8.51
N ARG A 16 -1.75 -12.15 9.61
CA ARG A 16 -1.08 -13.43 9.90
C ARG A 16 -2.08 -14.57 10.16
N VAL A 17 -3.22 -14.31 10.79
CA VAL A 17 -4.29 -15.30 10.97
C VAL A 17 -4.90 -15.72 9.63
N ILE A 18 -5.15 -14.79 8.69
CA ILE A 18 -5.62 -15.16 7.34
C ILE A 18 -4.51 -15.90 6.58
N LEU A 19 -3.23 -15.52 6.73
CA LEU A 19 -2.10 -16.25 6.14
C LEU A 19 -2.06 -17.72 6.59
N ASN A 20 -2.11 -17.96 7.91
CA ASN A 20 -2.15 -19.30 8.50
C ASN A 20 -3.44 -20.10 8.15
N ALA A 21 -4.41 -19.48 7.49
CA ALA A 21 -5.61 -20.13 6.98
C ALA A 21 -5.50 -20.48 5.48
N GLN A 22 -4.50 -19.95 4.74
CA GLN A 22 -4.25 -20.34 3.35
C GLN A 22 -3.67 -21.75 3.22
N ASP A 23 -2.81 -22.14 4.15
CA ASP A 23 -2.21 -23.49 4.21
C ASP A 23 -3.28 -24.59 4.48
N LYS A 24 -4.52 -24.19 4.80
CA LYS A 24 -5.63 -25.07 5.16
C LYS A 24 -6.63 -25.20 4.03
N GLN A 25 -6.47 -26.27 3.25
CA GLN A 25 -7.43 -26.69 2.23
C GLN A 25 -8.87 -26.76 2.80
N LEU A 26 -9.83 -26.16 2.11
CA LEU A 26 -11.23 -26.19 2.49
C LEU A 26 -11.99 -27.31 1.76
N SER A 27 -13.07 -27.79 2.39
CA SER A 27 -13.99 -28.74 1.76
C SER A 27 -14.61 -28.18 0.48
N LEU A 28 -14.93 -29.08 -0.45
CA LEU A 28 -15.51 -28.77 -1.77
C LEU A 28 -14.59 -27.95 -2.69
N GLN A 29 -13.28 -28.26 -2.71
CA GLN A 29 -12.26 -27.62 -3.57
C GLN A 29 -12.14 -26.10 -3.40
N ARG A 30 -12.64 -25.53 -2.28
CA ARG A 30 -12.64 -24.08 -2.06
C ARG A 30 -11.24 -23.58 -1.69
N VAL A 31 -10.86 -22.45 -2.26
CA VAL A 31 -9.61 -21.73 -1.93
C VAL A 31 -9.86 -20.82 -0.73
N PRO A 32 -9.00 -20.80 0.31
CA PRO A 32 -9.08 -19.84 1.40
C PRO A 32 -8.92 -18.39 0.93
N PRO A 33 -9.54 -17.40 1.61
CA PRO A 33 -9.41 -15.99 1.24
C PRO A 33 -7.97 -15.50 1.45
N ASN A 34 -7.41 -14.75 0.49
CA ASN A 34 -6.13 -14.05 0.62
C ASN A 34 -6.28 -12.58 1.09
N PHE A 35 -7.50 -12.05 1.04
CA PHE A 35 -7.84 -10.65 1.26
C PHE A 35 -9.23 -10.57 1.88
N LEU A 36 -9.38 -9.82 2.98
CA LEU A 36 -10.66 -9.56 3.64
C LEU A 36 -10.79 -8.10 4.07
N VAL A 37 -12.00 -7.54 4.01
CA VAL A 37 -12.27 -6.14 4.33
C VAL A 37 -13.54 -5.95 5.15
N SER A 38 -13.60 -4.82 5.87
CA SER A 38 -14.76 -4.34 6.62
C SER A 38 -15.32 -5.41 7.57
N LYS A 39 -16.65 -5.56 7.65
CA LYS A 39 -17.31 -6.55 8.51
C LYS A 39 -16.75 -7.97 8.32
N GLY A 40 -16.50 -8.41 7.09
CA GLY A 40 -15.99 -9.77 6.82
C GLY A 40 -14.60 -10.01 7.40
N ALA A 41 -13.74 -8.99 7.42
CA ALA A 41 -12.46 -9.03 8.11
C ALA A 41 -12.62 -9.11 9.64
N THR A 42 -13.49 -8.30 10.23
CA THR A 42 -13.79 -8.32 11.67
C THR A 42 -14.37 -9.67 12.12
N GLU A 43 -15.31 -10.22 11.34
CA GLU A 43 -16.00 -11.48 11.60
C GLU A 43 -15.03 -12.68 11.48
N PHE A 44 -14.16 -12.69 10.46
CA PHE A 44 -13.11 -13.71 10.33
C PHE A 44 -12.09 -13.64 11.48
N ALA A 45 -11.66 -12.44 11.89
CA ALA A 45 -10.74 -12.26 13.01
C ALA A 45 -11.34 -12.78 14.32
N TYR A 46 -12.62 -12.48 14.59
CA TYR A 46 -13.36 -12.96 15.77
C TYR A 46 -13.46 -14.49 15.80
N LEU A 47 -13.85 -15.12 14.68
CA LEU A 47 -13.98 -16.58 14.55
C LEU A 47 -12.65 -17.32 14.75
N HIS A 48 -11.51 -16.65 14.56
CA HIS A 48 -10.18 -17.18 14.82
C HIS A 48 -9.60 -16.73 16.17
N GLY A 49 -10.45 -16.23 17.08
CA GLY A 49 -10.09 -15.95 18.48
C GLY A 49 -9.36 -14.63 18.72
N LEU A 50 -9.32 -13.71 17.74
CA LEU A 50 -8.76 -12.38 17.97
C LEU A 50 -9.76 -11.47 18.72
N PRO A 51 -9.30 -10.70 19.73
CA PRO A 51 -10.17 -9.79 20.46
C PRO A 51 -10.64 -8.65 19.56
N ILE A 52 -11.96 -8.53 19.42
CA ILE A 52 -12.62 -7.40 18.77
C ILE A 52 -12.80 -6.29 19.79
N VAL A 53 -12.54 -5.05 19.37
CA VAL A 53 -12.47 -3.87 20.23
C VAL A 53 -13.27 -2.73 19.58
N GLU A 54 -14.04 -2.00 20.38
CA GLU A 54 -14.76 -0.82 19.89
C GLU A 54 -13.78 0.29 19.47
N ASN A 55 -14.12 1.01 18.40
CA ASN A 55 -13.25 2.00 17.75
C ASN A 55 -12.74 3.08 18.72
N ASP A 56 -13.54 3.47 19.72
CA ASP A 56 -13.20 4.49 20.71
C ASP A 56 -11.98 4.12 21.59
N PHE A 57 -11.62 2.83 21.71
CA PHE A 57 -10.38 2.39 22.36
C PHE A 57 -9.17 2.37 21.43
N LEU A 58 -9.35 2.55 20.12
CA LEU A 58 -8.30 2.64 19.11
C LEU A 58 -7.94 4.11 18.80
N VAL A 59 -8.89 5.04 18.97
CA VAL A 59 -8.68 6.48 18.75
C VAL A 59 -7.99 7.13 19.96
N SER A 60 -6.76 7.58 19.78
CA SER A 60 -6.06 8.35 20.82
C SER A 60 -6.65 9.77 20.98
N PRO A 61 -6.54 10.41 22.17
CA PRO A 61 -6.98 11.79 22.36
C PRO A 61 -6.33 12.77 21.37
N THR A 62 -5.04 12.57 21.06
CA THR A 62 -4.30 13.36 20.08
C THR A 62 -4.84 13.19 18.65
N ALA A 63 -5.17 11.96 18.24
CA ALA A 63 -5.77 11.71 16.93
C ALA A 63 -7.18 12.33 16.83
N LYS A 64 -7.98 12.25 17.90
CA LYS A 64 -9.30 12.90 17.98
C LYS A 64 -9.21 14.43 17.90
N ALA A 65 -8.23 15.03 18.58
CA ALA A 65 -7.99 16.47 18.54
C ALA A 65 -7.53 16.96 17.15
N ARG A 66 -6.63 16.22 16.48
CA ARG A 66 -6.23 16.50 15.09
C ARG A 66 -7.43 16.41 14.14
N TRP A 67 -8.19 15.34 14.23
CA TRP A 67 -9.36 15.12 13.37
C TRP A 67 -10.39 16.25 13.49
N LEU A 68 -10.70 16.70 14.71
CA LEU A 68 -11.59 17.85 14.94
C LEU A 68 -11.07 19.15 14.31
N ARG A 69 -9.74 19.39 14.33
CA ARG A 69 -9.13 20.55 13.67
C ARG A 69 -9.23 20.43 12.14
N TRP A 70 -8.83 19.30 11.58
CA TRP A 70 -8.87 19.07 10.14
C TRP A 70 -10.30 19.11 9.58
N GLN A 71 -11.34 18.74 10.35
CA GLN A 71 -12.73 18.96 9.94
C GLN A 71 -13.04 20.45 9.75
N GLN A 72 -12.63 21.31 10.68
CA GLN A 72 -12.85 22.76 10.61
C GLN A 72 -12.07 23.39 9.45
N GLU A 73 -10.83 22.96 9.23
CA GLU A 73 -9.98 23.41 8.12
C GLU A 73 -10.55 23.00 6.76
N VAL A 74 -11.07 21.77 6.62
CA VAL A 74 -11.73 21.28 5.40
C VAL A 74 -13.06 22.00 5.14
N GLU A 75 -13.85 22.27 6.18
CA GLU A 75 -15.11 23.03 6.06
C GLU A 75 -14.84 24.49 5.63
N ALA A 76 -13.86 25.17 6.24
CA ALA A 76 -13.46 26.52 5.86
C ALA A 76 -12.92 26.59 4.41
N ALA A 77 -12.06 25.63 4.02
CA ALA A 77 -11.55 25.55 2.65
C ALA A 77 -12.66 25.28 1.61
N GLY A 78 -13.69 24.51 1.98
CA GLY A 78 -14.89 24.32 1.17
C GLY A 78 -15.65 25.64 0.94
N GLN A 79 -15.93 26.38 2.01
CA GLN A 79 -16.59 27.69 1.94
C GLN A 79 -15.79 28.72 1.13
N GLU A 80 -14.46 28.74 1.28
CA GLU A 80 -13.60 29.59 0.43
C GLU A 80 -13.67 29.20 -1.04
N GLN A 81 -13.69 27.91 -1.37
CA GLN A 81 -13.78 27.45 -2.75
C GLN A 81 -15.15 27.75 -3.37
N GLU A 82 -16.24 27.57 -2.62
CA GLU A 82 -17.59 27.97 -3.04
C GLU A 82 -17.70 29.48 -3.28
N ALA A 83 -17.10 30.30 -2.41
CA ALA A 83 -17.05 31.75 -2.59
C ALA A 83 -16.23 32.15 -3.84
N ARG A 84 -15.06 31.54 -4.05
CA ARG A 84 -14.22 31.77 -5.25
C ARG A 84 -14.96 31.38 -6.54
N ASN A 85 -15.58 30.20 -6.56
CA ASN A 85 -16.38 29.74 -7.70
C ASN A 85 -17.54 30.71 -7.99
N THR A 86 -18.25 31.16 -6.95
CA THR A 86 -19.37 32.13 -7.07
C THR A 86 -18.91 33.47 -7.65
N VAL A 87 -17.75 33.98 -7.21
CA VAL A 87 -17.15 35.22 -7.74
C VAL A 87 -16.70 35.05 -9.19
N GLN A 88 -16.18 33.89 -9.58
CA GLN A 88 -15.86 33.60 -10.98
C GLN A 88 -17.11 33.55 -11.86
N THR A 89 -18.14 32.79 -11.47
CA THR A 89 -19.39 32.68 -12.25
C THR A 89 -20.10 34.04 -12.38
N THR A 90 -20.14 34.86 -11.32
CA THR A 90 -20.72 36.21 -11.42
C THR A 90 -19.86 37.16 -12.27
N GLY A 91 -18.53 37.03 -12.24
CA GLY A 91 -17.63 37.76 -13.15
C GLY A 91 -17.84 37.41 -14.63
N GLU A 92 -18.00 36.13 -14.95
CA GLU A 92 -18.32 35.68 -16.31
C GLU A 92 -19.69 36.16 -16.79
N ILE A 93 -20.72 36.10 -15.92
CA ILE A 93 -22.06 36.63 -16.23
C ILE A 93 -22.00 38.13 -16.54
N VAL A 94 -21.31 38.94 -15.73
CA VAL A 94 -21.17 40.39 -15.99
C VAL A 94 -20.43 40.66 -17.31
N HIS A 95 -19.45 39.83 -17.67
CA HIS A 95 -18.78 39.94 -18.96
C HIS A 95 -19.70 39.57 -20.15
N MET A 96 -20.61 38.62 -19.94
CA MET A 96 -21.57 38.13 -20.95
C MET A 96 -22.80 39.06 -21.12
N GLU A 97 -23.29 39.69 -20.04
CA GLU A 97 -24.40 40.65 -20.09
C GLU A 97 -24.05 41.97 -20.83
N THR A 98 -22.77 42.20 -21.13
CA THR A 98 -22.35 43.31 -22.02
C THR A 98 -22.67 43.01 -23.51
N ALA A 99 -23.11 41.79 -23.84
CA ALA A 99 -23.43 41.35 -25.20
C ALA A 99 -24.91 40.92 -25.37
N THR A 100 -25.85 41.83 -25.16
CA THR A 100 -27.29 41.56 -25.33
C THR A 100 -27.65 41.13 -26.76
N SER A 101 -27.99 39.86 -26.94
CA SER A 101 -28.78 39.39 -28.08
C SER A 101 -29.70 38.25 -27.67
N THR A 102 -30.94 38.30 -28.13
CA THR A 102 -32.03 37.44 -27.64
C THR A 102 -32.04 36.06 -28.30
N ALA A 103 -31.93 34.99 -27.50
CA ALA A 103 -32.27 33.64 -27.92
C ALA A 103 -32.88 32.85 -26.76
N SER A 104 -34.18 32.57 -26.82
CA SER A 104 -34.87 31.71 -25.86
C SER A 104 -34.92 30.27 -26.39
N PHE A 105 -34.27 29.32 -25.71
CA PHE A 105 -34.50 27.90 -25.93
C PHE A 105 -34.67 27.15 -24.61
N SER A 106 -35.76 26.38 -24.53
CA SER A 106 -36.00 25.37 -23.51
C SER A 106 -35.69 24.00 -24.10
N THR A 107 -35.16 23.07 -23.29
CA THR A 107 -35.46 21.63 -23.39
C THR A 107 -35.09 20.94 -22.08
N THR A 108 -36.04 20.22 -21.50
CA THR A 108 -35.81 19.30 -20.39
C THR A 108 -35.18 18.00 -20.91
N VAL A 109 -34.13 17.49 -20.25
CA VAL A 109 -33.59 16.15 -20.51
C VAL A 109 -33.75 15.25 -19.28
N ASN A 110 -34.11 13.98 -19.53
CA ASN A 110 -34.53 13.00 -18.53
C ASN A 110 -33.48 11.86 -18.50
N PRO A 111 -32.82 11.55 -17.36
CA PRO A 111 -31.53 10.84 -17.33
C PRO A 111 -31.57 9.31 -17.58
N ALA A 112 -32.62 8.80 -18.22
CA ALA A 112 -32.82 7.36 -18.44
C ALA A 112 -32.75 6.98 -19.93
N MET A 113 -31.55 6.91 -20.51
CA MET A 113 -31.24 6.18 -21.78
C MET A 113 -29.73 6.24 -22.13
N LEU A 114 -28.88 5.41 -21.50
CA LEU A 114 -27.58 5.02 -22.08
C LEU A 114 -27.05 3.68 -21.54
N MET A 115 -27.76 2.57 -21.83
CA MET A 115 -27.31 1.21 -21.52
C MET A 115 -27.67 0.25 -22.66
N THR A 116 -26.71 -0.04 -23.54
CA THR A 116 -26.56 -1.32 -24.29
C THR A 116 -25.29 -1.27 -25.14
N PRO A 117 -24.34 -2.22 -25.02
CA PRO A 117 -23.36 -2.50 -26.05
C PRO A 117 -23.96 -3.48 -27.09
N PRO A 118 -23.73 -3.30 -28.40
CA PRO A 118 -24.00 -4.34 -29.38
C PRO A 118 -22.97 -5.47 -29.25
N SER A 119 -23.38 -6.71 -29.52
CA SER A 119 -22.49 -7.87 -29.56
C SER A 119 -22.87 -8.75 -30.75
N ASP A 120 -21.87 -9.10 -31.57
CA ASP A 120 -21.93 -10.16 -32.55
C ASP A 120 -20.48 -10.65 -32.84
N LEU A 121 -20.18 -11.89 -33.24
CA LEU A 121 -20.52 -13.24 -32.74
C LEU A 121 -19.75 -14.24 -33.65
N HIS A 122 -19.45 -15.45 -33.13
CA HIS A 122 -18.79 -16.63 -33.74
C HIS A 122 -17.29 -16.79 -33.37
N GLY A 123 -16.83 -17.94 -32.87
CA GLY A 123 -17.57 -19.14 -32.42
C GLY A 123 -16.65 -20.36 -32.19
N ILE A 124 -17.24 -21.49 -31.74
CA ILE A 124 -16.66 -22.86 -31.62
C ILE A 124 -15.74 -23.12 -30.39
N THR A 125 -15.72 -24.25 -29.64
CA THR A 125 -16.71 -25.31 -29.27
C THR A 125 -16.11 -26.24 -28.16
N THR A 126 -16.70 -26.33 -26.95
CA THR A 126 -16.60 -27.42 -25.88
C THR A 126 -15.21 -27.88 -25.35
N LEU A 127 -14.97 -28.28 -24.08
CA LEU A 127 -15.56 -29.38 -23.28
C LEU A 127 -15.18 -29.32 -21.76
N LYS A 128 -16.00 -29.96 -20.90
CA LYS A 128 -15.75 -30.76 -19.64
C LYS A 128 -14.57 -30.41 -18.69
N GLU A 129 -14.77 -30.13 -17.40
CA GLU A 129 -15.25 -30.93 -16.22
C GLU A 129 -14.15 -31.71 -15.44
N GLN A 130 -13.89 -31.31 -14.17
CA GLN A 130 -13.53 -32.14 -12.98
C GLN A 130 -12.14 -32.87 -12.94
N ASP A 131 -11.56 -33.31 -11.81
CA ASP A 131 -12.03 -33.35 -10.40
C ASP A 131 -10.95 -33.36 -9.27
N THR A 132 -11.36 -32.91 -8.07
CA THR A 132 -10.94 -33.23 -6.67
C THR A 132 -9.49 -33.36 -6.15
N ASN A 133 -9.27 -32.61 -5.05
CA ASN A 133 -8.68 -33.00 -3.73
C ASN A 133 -7.17 -33.30 -3.55
N VAL A 134 -6.53 -32.41 -2.78
CA VAL A 134 -5.37 -32.71 -1.89
C VAL A 134 -5.86 -33.40 -0.59
N VAL A 135 -4.94 -33.99 0.19
CA VAL A 135 -5.14 -34.46 1.57
C VAL A 135 -3.99 -33.99 2.46
N LEU A 136 -4.35 -33.58 3.68
CA LEU A 136 -3.56 -32.95 4.77
C LEU A 136 -3.39 -33.93 5.97
N PRO A 137 -2.70 -33.63 7.10
CA PRO A 137 -1.62 -32.64 7.39
C PRO A 137 -0.48 -33.15 8.36
N GLU A 138 0.48 -32.25 8.72
CA GLU A 138 1.06 -31.97 10.08
C GLU A 138 1.67 -33.08 10.99
N PRO A 139 2.34 -32.78 12.14
CA PRO A 139 2.80 -31.49 12.75
C PRO A 139 4.38 -31.49 12.93
N THR A 140 5.13 -30.94 13.93
CA THR A 140 4.87 -30.30 15.25
C THR A 140 6.08 -29.47 15.79
N LEU A 141 5.79 -28.28 16.37
CA LEU A 141 6.40 -27.57 17.54
C LEU A 141 7.94 -27.48 17.83
N VAL A 142 8.46 -26.23 17.82
CA VAL A 142 9.22 -25.43 18.85
C VAL A 142 9.93 -26.11 20.07
N PRO A 143 11.05 -25.56 20.64
CA PRO A 143 11.25 -24.12 20.94
C PRO A 143 12.67 -23.50 20.82
N ALA A 144 12.75 -22.24 21.23
CA ALA A 144 13.84 -21.27 21.09
C ALA A 144 15.08 -21.50 21.99
N ASP A 145 16.24 -20.94 21.59
CA ASP A 145 16.86 -19.78 22.27
C ASP A 145 18.09 -19.25 21.49
N GLY A 146 18.61 -18.08 21.89
CA GLY A 146 19.95 -17.59 21.51
C GLY A 146 19.99 -16.35 20.60
N ALA A 147 20.82 -15.36 20.96
CA ALA A 147 21.08 -14.16 20.17
C ALA A 147 22.55 -14.11 19.72
N HIS A 148 22.81 -13.72 18.47
CA HIS A 148 24.14 -13.33 17.98
C HIS A 148 24.05 -12.28 16.83
N HIS A 149 25.19 -11.96 16.19
CA HIS A 149 25.47 -10.71 15.47
C HIS A 149 25.30 -10.78 13.94
N ILE A 150 25.33 -9.58 13.30
CA ILE A 150 25.47 -9.27 11.84
C ILE A 150 24.32 -9.80 10.93
N ASN A 151 24.01 -9.27 9.74
CA ASN A 151 24.72 -8.36 8.79
C ASN A 151 24.06 -6.97 8.60
N GLU A 152 24.49 -6.22 7.57
CA GLU A 152 24.20 -4.80 7.36
C GLU A 152 22.73 -4.42 7.22
N ARG A 153 22.40 -3.21 7.70
CA ARG A 153 21.11 -2.54 7.48
C ARG A 153 21.35 -1.27 6.68
N VAL A 154 20.93 -1.23 5.42
CA VAL A 154 20.89 -0.01 4.60
C VAL A 154 19.69 0.87 5.02
N ALA A 155 19.74 1.33 6.27
CA ALA A 155 18.79 2.29 6.83
C ALA A 155 19.31 3.71 6.55
N ILE A 156 19.12 4.18 5.31
CA ILE A 156 19.57 5.50 4.86
C ILE A 156 18.86 6.58 5.70
N ARG A 157 19.64 7.35 6.47
CA ARG A 157 19.13 8.53 7.18
C ARG A 157 19.11 9.72 6.21
N PRO A 158 18.14 10.65 6.35
CA PRO A 158 18.07 11.82 5.49
C PRO A 158 19.34 12.67 5.61
N LYS A 159 19.79 13.20 4.47
CA LYS A 159 20.96 14.07 4.36
C LYS A 159 20.57 15.47 4.87
N GLN A 160 21.11 15.89 6.01
CA GLN A 160 20.90 17.24 6.51
C GLN A 160 21.47 18.28 5.53
N THR A 161 20.60 19.17 5.05
CA THR A 161 20.99 20.39 4.33
C THR A 161 21.01 21.54 5.33
N ASP A 162 22.09 21.63 6.11
CA ASP A 162 22.32 22.72 7.05
C ASP A 162 22.70 24.00 6.27
N ASP A 163 21.72 24.83 5.91
CA ASP A 163 21.96 26.12 5.26
C ASP A 163 21.90 27.26 6.30
N ALA A 164 23.07 27.72 6.72
CA ALA A 164 23.22 28.59 7.88
C ALA A 164 23.25 30.08 7.50
N THR A 165 22.17 30.81 7.81
CA THR A 165 22.16 32.28 7.84
C THR A 165 21.35 32.78 9.04
N SER A 166 21.80 33.88 9.66
CA SER A 166 21.46 34.22 11.04
C SER A 166 20.26 35.16 11.22
N GLY A 167 19.34 34.79 12.11
CA GLY A 167 18.59 35.74 12.94
C GLY A 167 17.07 35.77 12.76
N GLY A 168 16.34 35.57 13.86
CA GLY A 168 14.89 35.77 13.95
C GLY A 168 14.11 34.49 14.26
N GLU A 169 13.45 34.44 15.42
CA GLU A 169 12.60 33.31 15.82
C GLU A 169 11.21 33.41 15.17
N GLN A 170 10.92 32.54 14.19
CA GLN A 170 9.54 32.22 13.77
C GLN A 170 9.44 30.71 13.46
N SER A 171 8.76 29.96 14.33
CA SER A 171 8.58 28.52 14.22
C SER A 171 7.46 28.16 13.24
N ASN A 172 7.82 27.92 11.97
CA ASN A 172 6.91 27.45 10.93
C ASN A 172 6.64 25.93 11.05
N ASP A 173 6.11 25.48 12.19
CA ASP A 173 5.77 24.07 12.48
C ASP A 173 4.50 23.59 11.71
N ASN A 174 4.12 24.25 10.62
CA ASN A 174 2.77 24.23 10.05
C ASN A 174 2.60 23.25 8.87
N VAL A 175 3.24 22.07 8.96
CA VAL A 175 3.03 20.94 8.04
C VAL A 175 2.96 19.65 8.87
N ASP A 176 1.75 19.12 9.07
CA ASP A 176 1.48 17.93 9.91
C ASP A 176 1.97 16.65 9.23
N THR A 177 3.29 16.44 9.25
CA THR A 177 4.03 15.41 8.51
C THR A 177 3.95 14.06 9.23
N ILE A 178 2.74 13.57 9.45
CA ILE A 178 2.48 12.32 10.17
C ILE A 178 2.02 11.21 9.23
N THR A 179 2.85 10.19 9.14
CA THR A 179 2.60 8.96 8.39
C THR A 179 2.26 7.83 9.37
N ASP A 180 0.97 7.52 9.52
CA ASP A 180 0.48 6.40 10.35
C ASP A 180 0.76 5.01 9.71
N THR A 181 1.97 4.80 9.18
CA THR A 181 2.41 3.59 8.45
C THR A 181 3.68 3.04 9.06
N ILE A 182 3.68 1.74 9.39
CA ILE A 182 4.87 1.00 9.82
C ILE A 182 5.13 -0.19 8.89
N GLY A 183 6.41 -0.50 8.73
CA GLY A 183 6.90 -1.62 7.92
C GLY A 183 8.01 -2.38 8.65
N ALA A 184 8.07 -3.69 8.41
CA ALA A 184 9.13 -4.55 8.93
C ALA A 184 9.50 -5.62 7.91
N ILE A 185 10.80 -5.91 7.82
CA ILE A 185 11.37 -7.06 7.13
C ILE A 185 12.24 -7.80 8.16
N ALA A 186 12.19 -9.13 8.14
CA ALA A 186 13.04 -10.01 8.93
C ALA A 186 13.60 -11.13 8.04
N VAL A 187 14.82 -11.57 8.35
CA VAL A 187 15.48 -12.72 7.76
C VAL A 187 15.88 -13.63 8.92
N ASP A 188 15.69 -14.94 8.79
CA ASP A 188 16.11 -15.90 9.81
C ASP A 188 17.49 -16.53 9.51
N SER A 189 17.98 -17.38 10.43
CA SER A 189 19.29 -18.04 10.33
C SER A 189 19.40 -19.06 9.18
N TYR A 190 18.33 -19.29 8.42
CA TYR A 190 18.29 -20.17 7.25
C TYR A 190 18.18 -19.37 5.94
N GLY A 191 18.29 -18.05 5.98
CA GLY A 191 18.16 -17.16 4.81
C GLY A 191 16.70 -16.77 4.48
N ARG A 192 15.71 -17.36 5.17
CA ARG A 192 14.30 -17.19 4.83
C ARG A 192 13.82 -15.81 5.23
N ILE A 193 13.29 -15.08 4.25
CA ILE A 193 12.83 -13.70 4.42
C ILE A 193 11.30 -13.61 4.64
N ALA A 194 10.88 -12.68 5.50
CA ALA A 194 9.47 -12.38 5.75
C ALA A 194 9.28 -10.87 5.92
N ALA A 195 8.20 -10.33 5.37
CA ALA A 195 7.89 -8.90 5.45
C ALA A 195 6.41 -8.62 5.71
N GLY A 196 6.12 -7.45 6.28
CA GLY A 196 4.77 -6.99 6.53
C GLY A 196 4.70 -5.48 6.77
N SER A 197 3.54 -4.91 6.49
CA SER A 197 3.21 -3.51 6.76
C SER A 197 1.85 -3.40 7.45
N SER A 198 1.65 -2.29 8.15
CA SER A 198 0.37 -1.91 8.75
C SER A 198 0.23 -0.40 8.69
N SER A 199 -0.95 0.10 8.36
CA SER A 199 -1.18 1.55 8.24
C SER A 199 -2.59 1.94 8.67
N GLY A 200 -2.72 3.07 9.36
CA GLY A 200 -4.00 3.77 9.54
C GLY A 200 -4.53 4.35 8.22
N GLY A 201 -3.66 4.55 7.23
CA GLY A 201 -3.93 5.35 6.03
C GLY A 201 -3.85 6.85 6.31
N ILE A 202 -4.08 7.66 5.27
CA ILE A 202 -4.10 9.12 5.42
C ILE A 202 -5.29 9.57 6.31
N GLY A 203 -5.08 10.61 7.11
CA GLY A 203 -6.15 11.24 7.88
C GLY A 203 -7.23 11.85 6.96
N MET A 204 -8.46 12.00 7.47
CA MET A 204 -9.63 12.49 6.72
C MET A 204 -9.96 11.73 5.40
N LYS A 205 -9.37 10.55 5.17
CA LYS A 205 -9.71 9.66 4.05
C LYS A 205 -11.22 9.37 3.96
N HIS A 206 -11.72 9.21 2.75
CA HIS A 206 -13.08 8.71 2.52
C HIS A 206 -13.28 7.34 3.18
N SER A 207 -14.47 7.09 3.73
CA SER A 207 -14.80 5.79 4.33
C SER A 207 -14.62 4.66 3.32
N GLY A 208 -13.95 3.59 3.73
CA GLY A 208 -13.59 2.47 2.84
C GLY A 208 -12.34 2.66 1.96
N ARG A 209 -11.64 3.81 1.99
CA ARG A 209 -10.35 3.97 1.28
C ARG A 209 -9.30 2.99 1.84
N VAL A 210 -8.94 2.01 1.01
CA VAL A 210 -7.82 1.07 1.21
C VAL A 210 -6.52 1.74 0.73
N GLY A 211 -5.39 1.48 1.40
CA GLY A 211 -4.09 2.02 1.02
C GLY A 211 -3.02 0.92 0.87
N PRO A 212 -1.80 1.25 0.41
CA PRO A 212 -0.75 0.29 0.05
C PRO A 212 -0.49 -0.84 1.05
N ALA A 213 -0.41 -0.54 2.35
CA ALA A 213 -0.11 -1.56 3.36
C ALA A 213 -1.12 -2.72 3.41
N ALA A 214 -2.32 -2.54 2.84
CA ALA A 214 -3.33 -3.57 2.69
C ALA A 214 -3.33 -4.23 1.28
N LEU A 215 -2.27 -4.06 0.48
CA LEU A 215 -2.13 -4.55 -0.90
C LEU A 215 -0.75 -5.21 -1.14
N VAL A 216 -0.74 -6.52 -1.48
CA VAL A 216 0.47 -7.29 -1.81
C VAL A 216 1.03 -6.83 -3.16
N GLY A 217 2.35 -6.72 -3.25
CA GLY A 217 3.05 -6.17 -4.40
C GLY A 217 3.03 -4.64 -4.49
N ILE A 218 2.26 -3.98 -3.62
CA ILE A 218 2.11 -2.52 -3.59
C ILE A 218 2.72 -1.95 -2.29
N GLY A 219 2.17 -2.32 -1.12
CA GLY A 219 2.70 -1.94 0.19
C GLY A 219 3.79 -2.88 0.71
N THR A 220 3.75 -4.14 0.30
CA THR A 220 4.74 -5.16 0.70
C THR A 220 4.86 -6.23 -0.37
N ALA A 221 6.10 -6.56 -0.74
CA ALA A 221 6.45 -7.64 -1.65
C ALA A 221 7.53 -8.53 -1.02
N VAL A 222 7.50 -9.81 -1.38
CA VAL A 222 8.53 -10.80 -1.04
C VAL A 222 8.73 -11.69 -2.26
N ILE A 223 9.97 -11.81 -2.72
CA ILE A 223 10.45 -12.87 -3.60
C ILE A 223 11.18 -13.85 -2.68
N PRO A 224 10.66 -15.07 -2.46
CA PRO A 224 11.30 -16.08 -1.62
C PRO A 224 12.53 -16.67 -2.32
N GLU A 225 13.33 -17.42 -1.57
CA GLU A 225 14.36 -18.30 -2.13
C GLU A 225 13.76 -19.29 -3.16
N ASP A 226 14.44 -19.49 -4.30
CA ASP A 226 14.19 -20.63 -5.18
C ASP A 226 15.25 -21.72 -4.91
N PRO A 227 14.87 -22.96 -4.56
CA PRO A 227 15.82 -24.07 -4.39
C PRO A 227 16.65 -24.42 -5.65
N GLN A 228 16.32 -23.85 -6.81
CA GLN A 228 17.07 -24.00 -8.06
C GLN A 228 17.99 -22.79 -8.37
N ASP A 229 17.89 -21.68 -7.63
CA ASP A 229 18.82 -20.55 -7.75
C ASP A 229 20.14 -20.90 -7.03
N PRO A 230 21.30 -20.94 -7.73
CA PRO A 230 22.59 -21.15 -7.10
C PRO A 230 23.01 -20.03 -6.14
N GLU A 231 22.42 -18.82 -6.22
CA GLU A 231 22.67 -17.74 -5.26
C GLU A 231 21.72 -17.75 -4.06
N GLN A 232 20.64 -18.53 -4.13
CA GLN A 232 19.52 -18.55 -3.18
C GLN A 232 19.06 -17.13 -2.78
N THR A 233 18.97 -16.25 -3.79
CA THR A 233 18.55 -14.86 -3.60
C THR A 233 17.11 -14.81 -3.12
N SER A 234 16.87 -14.05 -2.06
CA SER A 234 15.53 -13.63 -1.66
C SER A 234 15.49 -12.12 -1.46
N VAL A 235 14.35 -11.50 -1.73
CA VAL A 235 14.19 -10.04 -1.68
C VAL A 235 12.87 -9.71 -1.01
N ALA A 236 12.86 -8.70 -0.15
CA ALA A 236 11.64 -8.11 0.34
C ALA A 236 11.66 -6.59 0.27
N THR A 237 10.47 -6.02 0.24
CA THR A 237 10.26 -4.58 0.20
C THR A 237 9.02 -4.22 1.01
N VAL A 238 9.10 -3.10 1.73
CA VAL A 238 7.96 -2.45 2.36
C VAL A 238 7.99 -0.94 2.05
N THR A 239 6.87 -0.40 1.57
CA THR A 239 6.77 1.00 1.11
C THR A 239 5.95 1.87 2.07
N SER A 240 6.28 3.16 2.14
CA SER A 240 5.56 4.18 2.92
C SER A 240 5.63 5.54 2.20
N GLY A 241 4.59 6.37 2.34
CA GLY A 241 4.45 7.63 1.61
C GLY A 241 3.03 7.85 1.07
N THR A 242 2.93 8.56 -0.07
CA THR A 242 1.68 8.91 -0.74
C THR A 242 1.04 7.67 -1.35
N GLY A 243 -0.01 7.18 -0.68
CA GLY A 243 -0.55 5.86 -0.97
C GLY A 243 -1.06 5.66 -2.40
N GLU A 244 -1.53 6.73 -3.02
CA GLU A 244 -2.02 6.77 -4.39
C GLU A 244 -0.87 6.61 -5.42
N HIS A 245 0.30 7.22 -5.19
CA HIS A 245 1.50 7.04 -6.04
C HIS A 245 2.09 5.63 -5.90
N ILE A 246 2.17 5.13 -4.66
CA ILE A 246 2.68 3.79 -4.34
C ILE A 246 1.78 2.70 -4.97
N ALA A 247 0.46 2.95 -5.07
CA ALA A 247 -0.49 2.04 -5.69
C ALA A 247 -0.39 2.00 -7.22
N THR A 248 -0.28 3.13 -7.91
CA THR A 248 -0.22 3.18 -9.38
C THR A 248 1.10 2.65 -9.96
N THR A 249 2.19 2.69 -9.19
CA THR A 249 3.54 2.25 -9.59
C THR A 249 3.84 0.77 -9.27
N LEU A 250 2.91 0.04 -8.65
CA LEU A 250 3.11 -1.31 -8.10
C LEU A 250 4.39 -1.40 -7.24
N ALA A 251 4.56 -0.40 -6.37
CA ALA A 251 5.85 -0.01 -5.83
C ALA A 251 6.69 -1.17 -5.27
N ALA A 252 6.17 -1.91 -4.30
CA ALA A 252 6.95 -2.95 -3.63
C ALA A 252 7.39 -4.09 -4.59
N SER A 253 6.55 -4.47 -5.56
CA SER A 253 6.94 -5.44 -6.60
C SER A 253 7.98 -4.85 -7.55
N THR A 254 7.83 -3.59 -7.95
CA THR A 254 8.80 -2.90 -8.82
C THR A 254 10.18 -2.77 -8.15
N CYS A 255 10.22 -2.50 -6.84
CA CYS A 255 11.45 -2.58 -6.04
C CYS A 255 12.02 -4.00 -6.03
N ALA A 256 11.22 -4.99 -5.62
CA ALA A 256 11.70 -6.34 -5.37
C ALA A 256 12.29 -6.98 -6.63
N SER A 257 11.61 -6.85 -7.77
CA SER A 257 12.12 -7.36 -9.06
C SER A 257 13.44 -6.72 -9.47
N ARG A 258 13.59 -5.39 -9.31
CA ARG A 258 14.83 -4.69 -9.70
C ARG A 258 16.02 -5.05 -8.82
N ILE A 259 15.80 -5.24 -7.53
CA ILE A 259 16.85 -5.68 -6.61
C ILE A 259 17.21 -7.15 -6.90
N TYR A 260 16.23 -7.98 -7.24
CA TYR A 260 16.45 -9.39 -7.58
C TYR A 260 17.29 -9.55 -8.86
N TYR A 261 16.98 -8.78 -9.92
CA TYR A 261 17.72 -8.83 -11.19
C TYR A 261 18.94 -7.90 -11.24
N SER A 262 19.13 -7.02 -10.25
CA SER A 262 20.14 -5.93 -10.25
C SER A 262 19.98 -4.95 -11.43
N ASP A 263 18.74 -4.51 -11.66
CA ASP A 263 18.32 -3.76 -12.84
C ASP A 263 17.89 -2.32 -12.52
N ARG A 264 18.27 -1.35 -13.37
CA ARG A 264 17.75 0.03 -13.34
C ARG A 264 17.10 0.45 -14.65
N LYS A 265 16.40 1.59 -14.65
CA LYS A 265 15.96 2.26 -15.86
C LYS A 265 17.01 3.26 -16.33
N ASP A 266 17.22 3.33 -17.65
CA ASP A 266 17.98 4.40 -18.30
C ASP A 266 17.09 5.61 -18.67
N GLU A 267 17.69 6.66 -19.25
CA GLU A 267 16.97 7.86 -19.72
C GLU A 267 15.99 7.59 -20.88
N SER A 268 16.11 6.44 -21.57
CA SER A 268 15.18 6.01 -22.63
C SER A 268 13.99 5.21 -22.09
N GLY A 269 13.99 4.87 -20.79
CA GLY A 269 13.01 4.02 -20.14
C GLY A 269 13.25 2.52 -20.35
N MET A 270 14.36 2.13 -20.98
CA MET A 270 14.82 0.75 -21.10
C MET A 270 15.46 0.27 -19.79
N THR A 271 15.53 -1.04 -19.60
CA THR A 271 16.15 -1.65 -18.42
C THR A 271 17.59 -2.04 -18.73
N GLU A 272 18.53 -1.63 -17.88
CA GLU A 272 19.95 -2.01 -17.94
C GLU A 272 20.42 -2.62 -16.61
N ASN A 273 21.35 -3.57 -16.71
CA ASN A 273 21.88 -4.33 -15.58
C ASN A 273 23.07 -3.59 -14.94
N VAL A 274 23.07 -3.48 -13.61
CA VAL A 274 23.95 -2.62 -12.81
C VAL A 274 24.30 -3.30 -11.47
N THR A 275 25.00 -2.61 -10.56
CA THR A 275 25.16 -3.12 -9.18
C THR A 275 23.88 -2.94 -8.38
N GLU A 276 23.71 -3.71 -7.31
CA GLU A 276 22.54 -3.63 -6.44
C GLU A 276 22.36 -2.24 -5.82
N GLU A 277 23.46 -1.58 -5.43
CA GLU A 277 23.44 -0.22 -4.89
C GLU A 277 22.97 0.81 -5.93
N GLU A 278 23.37 0.64 -7.20
CA GLU A 278 22.91 1.48 -8.30
C GLU A 278 21.43 1.22 -8.65
N ALA A 279 20.97 -0.03 -8.60
CA ALA A 279 19.56 -0.38 -8.80
C ALA A 279 18.66 0.20 -7.69
N ILE A 280 19.06 0.02 -6.42
CA ILE A 280 18.38 0.58 -5.25
C ILE A 280 18.33 2.11 -5.34
N LYS A 281 19.48 2.76 -5.55
CA LYS A 281 19.56 4.22 -5.59
C LYS A 281 18.75 4.79 -6.76
N SER A 282 18.93 4.25 -7.97
CA SER A 282 18.21 4.71 -9.16
C SER A 282 16.71 4.64 -8.95
N MET A 283 16.19 3.57 -8.33
CA MET A 283 14.74 3.42 -8.20
C MET A 283 14.14 4.34 -7.14
N VAL A 284 14.87 4.68 -6.06
CA VAL A 284 14.48 5.71 -5.09
C VAL A 284 14.50 7.12 -5.72
N ASP A 285 15.58 7.46 -6.44
CA ASP A 285 15.77 8.78 -7.05
C ASP A 285 14.81 9.03 -8.23
N VAL A 286 14.54 8.01 -9.06
CA VAL A 286 13.84 8.16 -10.36
C VAL A 286 12.37 7.72 -10.34
N ASP A 287 12.05 6.56 -9.75
CA ASP A 287 10.67 6.03 -9.78
C ASP A 287 9.84 6.46 -8.56
N PHE A 288 10.49 6.75 -7.42
CA PHE A 288 9.81 7.08 -6.16
C PHE A 288 9.95 8.53 -5.72
N MET A 289 10.65 9.37 -6.49
CA MET A 289 10.75 10.83 -6.27
C MET A 289 11.17 11.22 -4.83
N GLY A 290 11.95 10.35 -4.17
CA GLY A 290 12.36 10.53 -2.76
C GLY A 290 11.38 10.06 -1.68
N GLU A 291 10.30 9.34 -2.01
CA GLU A 291 9.42 8.73 -1.00
C GLU A 291 10.04 7.51 -0.28
N TYR A 292 9.52 7.21 0.92
CA TYR A 292 10.16 6.35 1.91
C TYR A 292 9.97 4.85 1.66
N CYS A 293 10.91 4.24 0.93
CA CYS A 293 10.96 2.78 0.75
C CYS A 293 11.94 2.10 1.72
N CYS A 294 11.51 1.00 2.35
CA CYS A 294 12.37 0.09 3.13
C CYS A 294 12.65 -1.17 2.32
N LEU A 295 13.93 -1.39 2.00
CA LEU A 295 14.41 -2.40 1.06
C LEU A 295 15.37 -3.36 1.76
N LEU A 296 15.30 -4.65 1.42
CA LEU A 296 16.26 -5.65 1.90
C LEU A 296 16.35 -6.83 0.93
N ARG A 297 17.55 -7.14 0.45
CA ARG A 297 17.92 -8.43 -0.13
C ARG A 297 18.54 -9.32 0.95
N ALA A 298 18.38 -10.63 0.81
CA ALA A 298 19.20 -11.63 1.45
C ALA A 298 19.76 -12.60 0.40
N ARG A 299 20.97 -13.08 0.64
CA ARG A 299 21.72 -14.01 -0.21
C ARG A 299 22.33 -15.07 0.71
N ALA A 300 22.25 -16.35 0.35
CA ALA A 300 22.81 -17.42 1.18
C ALA A 300 24.27 -17.69 0.81
N ASP A 301 25.18 -16.82 1.25
CA ASP A 301 26.62 -17.02 1.04
C ASP A 301 27.15 -18.20 1.88
N ALA A 302 27.16 -19.38 1.25
CA ALA A 302 27.47 -20.67 1.88
C ALA A 302 28.91 -20.81 2.43
N GLU A 303 29.81 -19.86 2.15
CA GLU A 303 31.22 -19.90 2.58
C GLU A 303 31.49 -19.22 3.93
N LEU A 304 30.50 -18.57 4.58
CA LEU A 304 30.73 -17.82 5.82
C LEU A 304 30.75 -18.67 7.12
N PHE A 305 30.61 -19.99 7.03
CA PHE A 305 30.49 -20.91 8.19
C PHE A 305 31.37 -22.17 8.07
N SER A 306 32.70 -21.99 7.98
CA SER A 306 33.70 -23.05 8.16
C SER A 306 34.88 -22.63 9.04
#